data_AF-A0A242NEC9-F1
#
_entry.id   AF-A0A242NEC9-F1
#
_cell.length_a   1.000
_cell.length_b   1.000
_cell.length_c   1.000
_cell.angle_alpha   90.00
_cell.angle_beta   90.00
_cell.angle_gamma   90.00
#
_symmetry.space_group_name_H-M   'P 1'
#
loop_
_entity.id
_entity.type
_entity.pdbx_description
1 polymer ?
#
loop_
_entity_poly.entity_id
_entity_poly.type
_entity_poly.pdbx_seq_one_letter_code
_entity_poly.pdbx_strand_id
1 'polypeptide(L)'
;MKNKLQKLLDEYQENYNRFTYGHYLDPNNIEDAIKTGLVGCYYLDQGYLPEKRQAIGQVLALYDKYWGNKLKFGYIDGEPNNLISYTQTTLHEKINQINLAGTDNICFYWSNVDDLEFVPGYLCNAYSRAEWYEKVHQEISYVQFYLPISELKEFGVEQLIALNQQISEILQPMHGFFGLGIQHSHEYYDYQYLEYELAHQFLGLDISNVQADKRLREGFKCINWLTILSDQLITDKLGGLEALKERNSDNQIRFYPYAGGVVVRAGEVPELGDVARNPYPKHYVNVNALLKPARAPEIASLGFGSINGEIRFNNRTSKDWQSRFDDVKATDITISHEPQSAKVINMDSKVRISIQTGQLCPHTGVYSAQINGKVEYRELTQGHKVEPFIDSETQQVHNDVTWQLLRREDSGNVYRN
;
A
#
# COMPACT_ATOMS: atom_id res chain seq x y z
N MET A 1 -14.26 8.74 18.44
CA MET A 1 -12.93 8.18 18.17
C MET A 1 -12.74 6.76 18.68
N LYS A 2 -12.68 6.50 20.00
CA LYS A 2 -12.40 5.14 20.55
C LYS A 2 -13.27 4.02 19.94
N ASN A 3 -14.57 4.22 19.84
CA ASN A 3 -15.48 3.23 19.24
C ASN A 3 -15.23 3.03 17.73
N LYS A 4 -14.88 4.09 16.98
CA LYS A 4 -14.56 4.01 15.55
C LYS A 4 -13.23 3.28 15.32
N LEU A 5 -12.23 3.55 16.18
CA LEU A 5 -10.95 2.84 16.15
C LEU A 5 -11.14 1.35 16.41
N GLN A 6 -11.87 0.97 17.46
CA GLN A 6 -12.09 -0.44 17.75
C GLN A 6 -12.83 -1.12 16.59
N LYS A 7 -13.88 -0.48 16.04
CA LYS A 7 -14.58 -0.99 14.86
C LYS A 7 -13.65 -1.21 13.66
N LEU A 8 -12.76 -0.26 13.37
CA LEU A 8 -11.77 -0.40 12.31
C LEU A 8 -10.85 -1.60 12.56
N LEU A 9 -10.35 -1.77 13.78
CA LEU A 9 -9.45 -2.88 14.13
C LEU A 9 -10.17 -4.23 14.02
N ASP A 10 -11.43 -4.30 14.43
CA ASP A 10 -12.26 -5.50 14.29
C ASP A 10 -12.51 -5.81 12.81
N GLU A 11 -12.89 -4.80 12.01
CA GLU A 11 -13.08 -4.94 10.56
C GLU A 11 -11.79 -5.38 9.86
N TYR A 12 -10.65 -4.83 10.27
CA TYR A 12 -9.35 -5.23 9.75
C TYR A 12 -9.01 -6.68 10.09
N GLN A 13 -9.25 -7.09 11.32
CA GLN A 13 -9.01 -8.47 11.76
C GLN A 13 -9.92 -9.46 11.03
N GLU A 14 -11.20 -9.14 10.83
CA GLU A 14 -12.15 -9.93 10.05
C GLU A 14 -11.67 -10.12 8.60
N ASN A 15 -11.01 -9.12 8.04
CA ASN A 15 -10.54 -9.11 6.66
C ASN A 15 -9.08 -9.52 6.49
N TYR A 16 -8.34 -9.82 7.56
CA TYR A 16 -6.89 -10.07 7.51
C TYR A 16 -6.53 -11.12 6.45
N ASN A 17 -7.24 -12.25 6.43
CA ASN A 17 -7.00 -13.35 5.48
C ASN A 17 -7.43 -13.03 4.04
N ARG A 18 -8.14 -11.92 3.80
CA ARG A 18 -8.56 -11.46 2.46
C ARG A 18 -7.52 -10.55 1.79
N PHE A 19 -6.61 -9.95 2.57
CA PHE A 19 -5.61 -9.02 2.04
C PHE A 19 -4.17 -9.30 2.48
N THR A 20 -3.94 -10.44 3.12
CA THR A 20 -2.62 -10.91 3.50
C THR A 20 -2.38 -12.27 2.83
N TYR A 21 -1.23 -12.45 2.18
CA TYR A 21 -0.86 -13.66 1.47
C TYR A 21 0.48 -14.18 2.01
N GLY A 22 0.56 -15.47 2.37
CA GLY A 22 1.79 -16.08 2.88
C GLY A 22 2.89 -16.21 1.83
N HIS A 23 4.15 -16.19 2.27
CA HIS A 23 5.32 -16.33 1.40
C HIS A 23 5.65 -17.79 1.10
N TYR A 24 5.93 -18.12 -0.16
CA TYR A 24 6.12 -19.51 -0.60
C TYR A 24 7.44 -20.15 -0.14
N LEU A 25 8.46 -19.33 0.15
CA LEU A 25 9.69 -19.78 0.79
C LEU A 25 9.55 -20.02 2.30
N ASP A 26 8.40 -19.70 2.90
CA ASP A 26 8.17 -19.96 4.31
C ASP A 26 7.27 -21.21 4.51
N PRO A 27 7.86 -22.41 4.68
CA PRO A 27 7.11 -23.64 4.88
C PRO A 27 6.26 -23.64 6.16
N ASN A 28 6.48 -22.69 7.08
CA ASN A 28 5.72 -22.56 8.31
C ASN A 28 4.56 -21.54 8.22
N ASN A 29 4.42 -20.80 7.10
CA ASN A 29 3.44 -19.73 6.90
C ASN A 29 3.44 -18.67 8.02
N ILE A 30 4.61 -18.28 8.49
CA ILE A 30 4.83 -17.23 9.49
C ILE A 30 4.97 -15.86 8.80
N GLU A 31 5.60 -15.81 7.64
CA GLU A 31 5.93 -14.60 6.89
C GLU A 31 5.02 -14.38 5.68
N ASP A 32 4.69 -13.12 5.40
CA ASP A 32 3.76 -12.70 4.36
C ASP A 32 4.51 -12.24 3.10
N ALA A 33 4.05 -12.68 1.92
CA ALA A 33 4.44 -12.17 0.60
C ALA A 33 3.76 -10.84 0.25
N ILE A 34 2.55 -10.65 0.75
CA ILE A 34 1.87 -9.36 0.74
C ILE A 34 1.21 -9.18 2.10
N LYS A 35 1.38 -7.99 2.66
CA LYS A 35 0.73 -7.56 3.89
C LYS A 35 0.08 -6.20 3.67
N THR A 36 -0.93 -5.88 4.46
CA THR A 36 -1.42 -4.49 4.58
C THR A 36 -1.06 -3.93 5.94
N GLY A 37 -1.06 -2.61 6.04
CA GLY A 37 -0.84 -1.92 7.30
C GLY A 37 -0.89 -0.42 7.11
N LEU A 38 -0.24 0.32 8.00
CA LEU A 38 -0.06 1.74 7.83
C LEU A 38 1.16 2.00 6.96
N VAL A 39 1.01 2.89 5.99
CA VAL A 39 2.07 3.32 5.08
C VAL A 39 2.10 4.84 5.02
N GLY A 40 3.28 5.42 5.17
CA GLY A 40 3.58 6.82 4.87
C GLY A 40 4.53 6.94 3.70
N CYS A 41 4.26 7.86 2.78
CA CYS A 41 5.18 8.21 1.70
C CYS A 41 5.19 9.72 1.45
N TYR A 42 6.39 10.30 1.41
CA TYR A 42 6.63 11.74 1.30
C TYR A 42 7.51 11.98 0.09
N TYR A 43 6.97 12.65 -0.93
CA TYR A 43 7.67 12.89 -2.18
C TYR A 43 8.43 14.21 -2.13
N LEU A 44 9.71 14.16 -2.50
CA LEU A 44 10.66 15.25 -2.39
C LEU A 44 11.19 15.61 -3.77
N ASP A 45 11.25 16.89 -4.05
CA ASP A 45 12.15 17.45 -5.05
C ASP A 45 13.50 17.80 -4.41
N GLN A 46 14.52 17.82 -5.25
CA GLN A 46 15.86 18.26 -4.92
C GLN A 46 16.42 17.58 -3.66
N GLY A 47 16.10 16.29 -3.50
CA GLY A 47 16.46 15.51 -2.31
C GLY A 47 17.97 15.40 -2.06
N TYR A 48 18.77 15.80 -3.04
CA TYR A 48 20.22 15.89 -3.01
C TYR A 48 20.77 17.14 -2.31
N LEU A 49 19.95 18.16 -2.05
CA LEU A 49 20.40 19.36 -1.37
C LEU A 49 20.80 19.06 0.09
N PRO A 50 21.87 19.68 0.63
CA PRO A 50 22.34 19.41 1.99
C PRO A 50 21.26 19.54 3.07
N GLU A 51 20.38 20.54 2.97
CA GLU A 51 19.25 20.73 3.88
C GLU A 51 18.22 19.59 3.78
N LYS A 52 17.98 19.05 2.57
CA LYS A 52 17.11 17.87 2.37
C LYS A 52 17.77 16.61 2.92
N ARG A 53 19.09 16.45 2.80
CA ARG A 53 19.85 15.34 3.43
C ARG A 53 19.70 15.38 4.95
N GLN A 54 19.88 16.56 5.54
CA GLN A 54 19.70 16.75 6.98
C GLN A 54 18.27 16.44 7.41
N ALA A 55 17.26 16.88 6.66
CA ALA A 55 15.86 16.58 6.92
C ALA A 55 15.56 15.06 6.86
N ILE A 56 16.08 14.34 5.85
CA ILE A 56 15.96 12.88 5.75
C ILE A 56 16.60 12.20 6.99
N GLY A 57 17.80 12.65 7.39
CA GLY A 57 18.46 12.14 8.60
C GLY A 57 17.68 12.42 9.88
N GLN A 58 17.03 13.58 10.00
CA GLN A 58 16.16 13.92 11.13
C GLN A 58 14.91 13.04 11.17
N VAL A 59 14.32 12.69 10.03
CA VAL A 59 13.20 11.74 9.97
C VAL A 59 13.64 10.32 10.37
N LEU A 60 14.82 9.87 9.94
CA LEU A 60 15.38 8.60 10.42
C LEU A 60 15.56 8.62 11.94
N ALA A 61 16.09 9.71 12.51
CA ALA A 61 16.21 9.86 13.96
C ALA A 61 14.86 9.86 14.68
N LEU A 62 13.84 10.46 14.07
CA LEU A 62 12.49 10.49 14.62
C LEU A 62 11.85 9.09 14.61
N TYR A 63 12.05 8.33 13.53
CA TYR A 63 11.61 6.94 13.45
C TYR A 63 12.35 6.08 14.49
N ASP A 64 13.68 6.21 14.59
CA ASP A 64 14.50 5.49 15.57
C ASP A 64 14.05 5.75 17.01
N LYS A 65 13.73 7.00 17.34
CA LYS A 65 13.23 7.38 18.67
C LYS A 65 12.00 6.57 19.10
N TYR A 66 11.09 6.27 18.18
CA TYR A 66 9.83 5.60 18.50
C TYR A 66 9.86 4.09 18.23
N TRP A 67 10.55 3.67 17.17
CA TRP A 67 10.54 2.29 16.67
C TRP A 67 11.93 1.73 16.34
N GLY A 68 13.02 2.40 16.72
CA GLY A 68 14.39 1.93 16.49
C GLY A 68 14.67 0.57 17.14
N ASN A 69 14.00 0.26 18.26
CA ASN A 69 14.08 -1.06 18.89
C ASN A 69 13.34 -2.18 18.12
N LYS A 70 12.53 -1.84 17.10
CA LYS A 70 11.88 -2.80 16.20
C LYS A 70 12.72 -3.08 14.95
N LEU A 71 13.62 -2.15 14.60
CA LEU A 71 14.51 -2.29 13.46
C LEU A 71 15.66 -3.25 13.80
N LYS A 72 15.89 -4.21 12.91
CA LYS A 72 16.85 -5.30 13.12
C LYS A 72 17.90 -5.37 12.01
N PHE A 73 17.50 -5.19 10.76
CA PHE A 73 18.38 -5.36 9.60
C PHE A 73 18.11 -4.31 8.53
N GLY A 74 19.05 -4.18 7.61
CA GLY A 74 18.92 -3.28 6.49
C GLY A 74 20.23 -2.94 5.81
N TYR A 75 20.20 -1.89 5.00
CA TYR A 75 21.38 -1.37 4.32
C TYR A 75 21.30 0.15 4.21
N ILE A 76 22.45 0.73 3.92
CA ILE A 76 22.62 2.12 3.51
C ILE A 76 23.54 2.11 2.29
N ASP A 77 23.29 3.03 1.36
CA ASP A 77 23.95 3.13 0.05
C ASP A 77 23.53 2.08 -1.01
N GLY A 78 22.32 1.53 -0.88
CA GLY A 78 21.72 0.73 -1.97
C GLY A 78 22.36 -0.62 -2.25
N GLU A 79 22.93 -1.29 -1.23
CA GLU A 79 23.46 -2.66 -1.34
C GLU A 79 22.48 -3.72 -0.76
N PRO A 80 21.38 -4.09 -1.47
CA PRO A 80 20.40 -5.05 -0.96
C PRO A 80 20.97 -6.47 -0.76
N ASN A 81 22.07 -6.82 -1.44
CA ASN A 81 22.74 -8.12 -1.29
C ASN A 81 23.54 -8.24 0.02
N ASN A 82 23.78 -7.13 0.73
CA ASN A 82 24.63 -7.08 1.92
C ASN A 82 23.86 -6.48 3.11
N LEU A 83 22.85 -7.20 3.60
CA LEU A 83 22.13 -6.77 4.80
C LEU A 83 23.05 -6.77 6.02
N ILE A 84 23.02 -5.66 6.76
CA ILE A 84 23.72 -5.50 8.03
C ILE A 84 22.73 -5.34 9.17
N SER A 85 23.17 -5.68 10.38
CA SER A 85 22.37 -5.44 11.58
C SER A 85 22.16 -3.94 11.79
N TYR A 86 20.95 -3.53 12.13
CA TYR A 86 20.61 -2.14 12.44
C TYR A 86 21.48 -1.58 13.56
N THR A 87 21.89 -2.42 14.52
CA THR A 87 22.73 -2.00 15.65
C THR A 87 24.23 -2.05 15.34
N GLN A 88 24.64 -2.49 14.15
CA GLN A 88 26.05 -2.57 13.76
C GLN A 88 26.71 -1.19 13.66
N THR A 89 25.94 -0.17 13.28
CA THR A 89 26.35 1.23 13.27
C THR A 89 25.45 2.04 14.20
N THR A 90 25.97 3.13 14.74
CA THR A 90 25.20 4.08 15.53
C THR A 90 24.23 4.87 14.64
N LEU A 91 23.17 5.42 15.23
CA LEU A 91 22.28 6.35 14.52
C LEU A 91 23.05 7.56 13.98
N HIS A 92 24.03 8.06 14.74
CA HIS A 92 24.88 9.18 14.31
C HIS A 92 25.66 8.86 13.03
N GLU A 93 26.25 7.67 12.93
CA GLU A 93 26.97 7.23 11.73
C GLU A 93 26.02 7.10 10.52
N LYS A 94 24.81 6.55 10.71
CA LYS A 94 23.80 6.47 9.64
C LYS A 94 23.42 7.86 9.12
N ILE A 95 23.18 8.81 10.01
CA ILE A 95 22.86 10.20 9.65
C ILE A 95 24.04 10.88 8.97
N ASN A 96 25.27 10.63 9.45
CA ASN A 96 26.47 11.17 8.82
C ASN A 96 26.62 10.67 7.38
N GLN A 97 26.37 9.39 7.12
CA GLN A 97 26.40 8.85 5.76
C GLN A 97 25.37 9.52 4.84
N ILE A 98 24.14 9.75 5.32
CA ILE A 98 23.11 10.50 4.56
C ILE A 98 23.60 11.91 4.20
N ASN A 99 24.24 12.61 5.14
CA ASN A 99 24.75 13.96 4.92
C ASN A 99 25.99 13.99 4.00
N LEU A 100 26.82 12.95 4.04
CA LEU A 100 28.07 12.85 3.26
C LEU A 100 27.86 12.39 1.82
N ALA A 101 26.67 11.87 1.47
CA ALA A 101 26.32 11.50 0.09
C ALA A 101 26.40 12.67 -0.90
N GLY A 102 26.39 13.92 -0.41
CA GLY A 102 26.52 15.11 -1.23
C GLY A 102 25.43 15.17 -2.31
N THR A 103 25.85 15.44 -3.56
CA THR A 103 24.96 15.49 -4.72
C THR A 103 24.73 14.13 -5.38
N ASP A 104 25.31 13.05 -4.85
CA ASP A 104 25.06 11.70 -5.32
C ASP A 104 23.74 11.14 -4.78
N ASN A 105 23.31 9.96 -5.19
CA ASN A 105 22.12 9.33 -4.63
C ASN A 105 22.36 8.82 -3.21
N ILE A 106 21.28 8.68 -2.42
CA ILE A 106 21.30 7.87 -1.20
C ILE A 106 20.10 6.94 -1.23
N CYS A 107 20.31 5.67 -0.91
CA CYS A 107 19.26 4.70 -0.71
C CYS A 107 19.51 3.99 0.61
N PHE A 108 18.53 3.97 1.51
CA PHE A 108 18.59 3.13 2.69
C PHE A 108 17.27 2.41 2.92
N TYR A 109 17.37 1.28 3.60
CA TYR A 109 16.26 0.43 3.96
C TYR A 109 16.57 -0.14 5.34
N TRP A 110 15.76 0.18 6.35
CA TRP A 110 15.90 -0.37 7.70
C TRP A 110 14.58 -0.97 8.14
N SER A 111 14.59 -2.26 8.49
CA SER A 111 13.35 -3.01 8.73
C SER A 111 13.48 -4.04 9.86
N ASN A 112 12.36 -4.67 10.22
CA ASN A 112 12.30 -5.74 11.22
C ASN A 112 12.52 -7.16 10.65
N VAL A 113 12.75 -7.32 9.35
CA VAL A 113 13.01 -8.60 8.66
C VAL A 113 14.48 -8.71 8.25
N ASP A 114 15.04 -9.90 8.31
CA ASP A 114 16.41 -10.25 7.86
C ASP A 114 16.48 -10.81 6.44
N ASP A 115 15.33 -10.99 5.80
CA ASP A 115 15.22 -11.39 4.40
C ASP A 115 14.39 -10.35 3.64
N LEU A 116 14.92 -9.89 2.51
CA LEU A 116 14.30 -8.88 1.66
C LEU A 116 13.11 -9.43 0.86
N GLU A 117 12.94 -10.76 0.81
CA GLU A 117 11.75 -11.39 0.25
C GLU A 117 10.51 -11.25 1.14
N PHE A 118 10.69 -11.01 2.44
CA PHE A 118 9.58 -10.86 3.39
C PHE A 118 9.09 -9.41 3.52
N VAL A 119 7.79 -9.25 3.81
CA VAL A 119 7.17 -7.93 3.98
C VAL A 119 7.39 -7.41 5.41
N PRO A 120 8.09 -6.28 5.61
CA PRO A 120 8.29 -5.73 6.93
C PRO A 120 7.02 -5.09 7.51
N GLY A 121 6.77 -5.33 8.80
CA GLY A 121 5.75 -4.61 9.55
C GLY A 121 6.23 -3.23 10.04
N TYR A 122 7.54 -3.09 10.25
CA TYR A 122 8.22 -1.84 10.57
C TYR A 122 9.31 -1.58 9.53
N LEU A 123 9.24 -0.45 8.85
CA LEU A 123 10.18 -0.06 7.81
C LEU A 123 10.43 1.44 7.88
N CYS A 124 11.69 1.85 7.77
CA CYS A 124 12.07 3.21 7.40
C CYS A 124 13.00 3.12 6.19
N ASN A 125 12.56 3.64 5.05
CA ASN A 125 13.32 3.65 3.82
C ASN A 125 13.35 5.06 3.21
N ALA A 126 14.37 5.33 2.43
CA ALA A 126 14.40 6.51 1.59
C ALA A 126 15.19 6.21 0.33
N TYR A 127 14.76 6.80 -0.77
CA TYR A 127 15.58 6.91 -1.97
C TYR A 127 15.58 8.36 -2.42
N SER A 128 16.74 9.00 -2.35
CA SER A 128 16.93 10.34 -2.87
C SER A 128 17.92 10.34 -4.03
N ARG A 129 17.49 10.94 -5.13
CA ARG A 129 18.17 10.92 -6.43
C ARG A 129 19.40 11.81 -6.43
N ALA A 130 20.39 11.42 -7.23
CA ALA A 130 21.54 12.28 -7.51
C ALA A 130 21.08 13.54 -8.26
N GLU A 131 21.80 14.66 -8.06
CA GLU A 131 21.49 15.95 -8.69
C GLU A 131 21.41 15.86 -10.20
N TRP A 132 22.42 15.26 -10.83
CA TRP A 132 22.49 15.14 -12.28
C TRP A 132 21.31 14.33 -12.83
N TYR A 133 20.91 13.29 -12.11
CA TYR A 133 19.85 12.38 -12.54
C TYR A 133 18.49 13.06 -12.44
N GLU A 134 18.20 13.74 -11.33
CA GLU A 134 16.97 14.52 -11.17
C GLU A 134 16.87 15.65 -12.22
N LYS A 135 17.97 16.36 -12.51
CA LYS A 135 17.99 17.41 -13.54
C LYS A 135 17.66 16.91 -14.94
N VAL A 136 18.08 15.69 -15.28
CA VAL A 136 17.88 15.10 -16.62
C VAL A 136 16.54 14.38 -16.72
N HIS A 137 16.22 13.53 -15.74
CA HIS A 137 15.07 12.61 -15.81
C HIS A 137 13.83 13.15 -15.08
N GLN A 138 13.98 14.16 -14.23
CA GLN A 138 12.94 14.72 -13.37
C GLN A 138 12.29 13.68 -12.45
N GLU A 139 12.99 12.60 -12.15
CA GLU A 139 12.54 11.64 -11.16
C GLU A 139 12.47 12.28 -9.77
N ILE A 140 11.63 11.73 -8.92
CA ILE A 140 11.37 12.26 -7.58
C ILE A 140 12.09 11.41 -6.54
N SER A 141 12.45 12.07 -5.45
CA SER A 141 12.97 11.42 -4.25
C SER A 141 11.81 11.10 -3.29
N TYR A 142 12.00 10.17 -2.36
CA TYR A 142 11.01 9.88 -1.34
C TYR A 142 11.61 9.42 -0.01
N VAL A 143 10.82 9.58 1.05
CA VAL A 143 10.95 8.86 2.32
C VAL A 143 9.67 8.05 2.51
N GLN A 144 9.78 6.78 2.87
CA GLN A 144 8.63 5.93 3.18
C GLN A 144 8.85 5.18 4.48
N PHE A 145 7.75 4.93 5.19
CA PHE A 145 7.76 4.05 6.34
C PHE A 145 6.50 3.21 6.45
N TYR A 146 6.67 2.04 7.08
CA TYR A 146 5.60 1.12 7.39
C TYR A 146 5.46 0.99 8.90
N LEU A 147 4.21 0.89 9.35
CA LEU A 147 3.85 0.59 10.72
C LEU A 147 2.73 -0.46 10.73
N PRO A 148 2.66 -1.36 11.73
CA PRO A 148 1.51 -2.24 11.89
C PRO A 148 0.25 -1.40 12.19
N ILE A 149 -0.92 -1.91 11.79
CA ILE A 149 -2.19 -1.21 12.11
C ILE A 149 -2.42 -1.05 13.62
N SER A 150 -1.84 -1.93 14.44
CA SER A 150 -1.96 -1.85 15.90
C SER A 150 -1.40 -0.54 16.46
N GLU A 151 -0.51 0.15 15.73
CA GLU A 151 0.04 1.46 16.13
C GLU A 151 -1.02 2.58 16.17
N LEU A 152 -2.16 2.42 15.50
CA LEU A 152 -3.31 3.30 15.71
C LEU A 152 -3.78 3.30 17.18
N LYS A 153 -3.61 2.16 17.87
CA LYS A 153 -3.98 1.95 19.28
C LYS A 153 -2.79 2.10 20.22
N GLU A 154 -1.63 1.54 19.86
CA GLU A 154 -0.43 1.50 20.71
C GLU A 154 0.26 2.87 20.79
N PHE A 155 0.63 3.46 19.66
CA PHE A 155 1.18 4.83 19.59
C PHE A 155 0.08 5.89 19.74
N GLY A 156 -1.07 5.64 19.10
CA GLY A 156 -2.27 6.46 19.20
C GLY A 156 -2.55 7.31 17.96
N VAL A 157 -3.84 7.39 17.60
CA VAL A 157 -4.35 8.11 16.42
C VAL A 157 -3.87 9.56 16.35
N GLU A 158 -4.03 10.33 17.43
CA GLU A 158 -3.66 11.76 17.44
C GLU A 158 -2.13 11.94 17.43
N GLN A 159 -1.38 11.03 18.04
CA GLN A 159 0.08 11.01 18.00
C GLN A 159 0.59 10.70 16.58
N LEU A 160 -0.05 9.79 15.85
CA LEU A 160 0.28 9.53 14.44
C LEU A 160 0.01 10.74 13.55
N ILE A 161 -1.10 11.46 13.79
CA ILE A 161 -1.39 12.70 13.06
C ILE A 161 -0.32 13.76 13.33
N ALA A 162 0.01 13.98 14.60
CA ALA A 162 1.04 14.94 15.01
C ALA A 162 2.43 14.56 14.47
N LEU A 163 2.77 13.26 14.46
CA LEU A 163 4.00 12.76 13.88
C LEU A 163 4.07 13.05 12.38
N ASN A 164 3.00 12.79 11.63
CA ASN A 164 2.93 13.08 10.20
C ASN A 164 3.06 14.57 9.89
N GLN A 165 2.47 15.43 10.74
CA GLN A 165 2.65 16.88 10.65
C GLN A 165 4.11 17.28 10.91
N GLN A 166 4.74 16.71 11.95
CA GLN A 166 6.16 16.95 12.27
C GLN A 166 7.10 16.47 11.16
N ILE A 167 6.85 15.29 10.57
CA ILE A 167 7.65 14.78 9.45
C ILE A 167 7.50 15.70 8.24
N SER A 168 6.30 16.20 7.98
CA SER A 168 6.05 17.14 6.87
C SER A 168 6.74 18.49 7.09
N GLU A 169 6.74 19.00 8.32
CA GLU A 169 7.50 20.19 8.73
C GLU A 169 9.02 20.01 8.52
N ILE A 170 9.56 18.84 8.83
CA ILE A 170 10.99 18.55 8.64
C ILE A 170 11.34 18.41 7.15
N LEU A 171 10.57 17.62 6.40
CA LEU A 171 10.90 17.24 5.03
C LEU A 171 10.55 18.31 4.00
N GLN A 172 9.55 19.14 4.27
CA GLN A 172 8.97 20.07 3.30
C GLN A 172 8.63 19.36 1.97
N PRO A 173 7.75 18.33 1.98
CA PRO A 173 7.48 17.53 0.80
C PRO A 173 6.64 18.28 -0.24
N MET A 174 6.81 17.94 -1.53
CA MET A 174 5.91 18.42 -2.58
C MET A 174 4.46 18.02 -2.28
N HIS A 175 4.30 16.76 -1.88
CA HIS A 175 3.07 16.14 -1.39
C HIS A 175 3.41 14.76 -0.80
N GLY A 176 2.41 14.10 -0.22
CA GLY A 176 2.56 12.76 0.34
C GLY A 176 1.25 12.24 0.91
N PHE A 177 1.31 11.10 1.57
CA PHE A 177 0.17 10.52 2.26
C PHE A 177 0.60 9.66 3.45
N PHE A 178 -0.35 9.41 4.34
CA PHE A 178 -0.25 8.38 5.37
C PHE A 178 -1.62 7.74 5.65
N GLY A 179 -1.68 6.41 5.72
CA GLY A 179 -2.93 5.70 5.95
C GLY A 179 -2.80 4.21 5.64
N LEU A 180 -3.92 3.55 5.32
CA LEU A 180 -3.87 2.13 4.98
C LEU A 180 -3.28 1.95 3.58
N GLY A 181 -2.43 0.93 3.43
CA GLY A 181 -1.81 0.60 2.16
C GLY A 181 -1.21 -0.80 2.16
N ILE A 182 -0.80 -1.23 0.97
CA ILE A 182 -0.08 -2.50 0.78
C ILE A 182 1.38 -2.29 1.22
N GLN A 183 1.84 -3.07 2.17
CA GLN A 183 3.25 -3.15 2.56
C GLN A 183 3.93 -4.15 1.63
N HIS A 184 5.05 -3.74 1.06
CA HIS A 184 5.79 -4.51 0.06
C HIS A 184 7.09 -5.07 0.65
N SER A 185 7.49 -6.25 0.20
CA SER A 185 8.87 -6.72 0.31
C SER A 185 9.77 -5.91 -0.63
N HIS A 186 11.09 -6.14 -0.60
CA HIS A 186 11.99 -5.49 -1.55
C HIS A 186 11.72 -5.96 -2.99
N GLU A 187 11.46 -7.26 -3.16
CA GLU A 187 11.20 -7.94 -4.44
C GLU A 187 9.70 -7.94 -4.79
N TYR A 188 9.04 -6.78 -4.64
CA TYR A 188 7.59 -6.66 -4.80
C TYR A 188 7.06 -6.94 -6.21
N TYR A 189 7.93 -6.98 -7.21
CA TYR A 189 7.57 -7.17 -8.62
C TYR A 189 6.81 -8.47 -8.87
N ASP A 190 7.07 -9.51 -8.09
CA ASP A 190 6.42 -10.82 -8.25
C ASP A 190 4.97 -10.83 -7.79
N TYR A 191 4.58 -9.86 -6.96
CA TYR A 191 3.28 -9.84 -6.29
C TYR A 191 2.31 -8.76 -6.82
N GLN A 192 2.69 -8.03 -7.88
CA GLN A 192 1.89 -6.93 -8.43
C GLN A 192 0.50 -7.33 -8.96
N TYR A 193 0.30 -8.59 -9.32
CA TYR A 193 -1.03 -9.08 -9.71
C TYR A 193 -1.96 -9.19 -8.49
N LEU A 194 -1.43 -9.60 -7.33
CA LEU A 194 -2.18 -9.60 -6.08
C LEU A 194 -2.45 -8.17 -5.63
N GLU A 195 -1.50 -7.23 -5.79
CA GLU A 195 -1.75 -5.81 -5.55
C GLU A 195 -2.94 -5.30 -6.38
N TYR A 196 -2.99 -5.67 -7.66
CA TYR A 196 -4.09 -5.34 -8.55
C TYR A 196 -5.42 -5.88 -8.03
N GLU A 197 -5.48 -7.14 -7.59
CA GLU A 197 -6.68 -7.72 -7.02
C GLU A 197 -7.12 -7.00 -5.73
N LEU A 198 -6.20 -6.76 -4.81
CA LEU A 198 -6.48 -6.09 -3.53
C LEU A 198 -6.99 -4.67 -3.73
N ALA A 199 -6.40 -3.94 -4.66
CA ALA A 199 -6.82 -2.59 -5.00
C ALA A 199 -8.29 -2.48 -5.46
N HIS A 200 -8.82 -3.57 -6.04
CA HIS A 200 -10.21 -3.63 -6.49
C HIS A 200 -11.16 -4.22 -5.43
N GLN A 201 -10.64 -4.84 -4.38
CA GLN A 201 -11.43 -5.34 -3.26
C GLN A 201 -11.56 -4.31 -2.13
N PHE A 202 -10.52 -3.50 -1.92
CA PHE A 202 -10.43 -2.54 -0.81
C PHE A 202 -9.98 -1.17 -1.33
N LEU A 203 -10.94 -0.30 -1.64
CA LEU A 203 -10.69 0.99 -2.29
C LEU A 203 -9.96 2.00 -1.37
N GLY A 204 -9.96 1.76 -0.05
CA GLY A 204 -9.25 2.59 0.92
C GLY A 204 -7.75 2.31 1.00
N LEU A 205 -7.26 1.19 0.44
CA LEU A 205 -5.84 0.85 0.43
C LEU A 205 -5.09 1.66 -0.63
N ASP A 206 -3.94 2.21 -0.24
CA ASP A 206 -2.97 2.75 -1.20
C ASP A 206 -2.08 1.66 -1.79
N ILE A 207 -1.78 1.80 -3.08
CA ILE A 207 -0.73 1.04 -3.77
C ILE A 207 0.57 1.81 -3.61
N SER A 208 1.28 1.51 -2.53
CA SER A 208 2.41 2.31 -2.06
C SER A 208 3.76 1.85 -2.61
N ASN A 209 3.76 1.28 -3.82
CA ASN A 209 5.02 1.12 -4.52
C ASN A 209 5.61 2.51 -4.80
N VAL A 210 6.91 2.63 -4.57
CA VAL A 210 7.64 3.91 -4.55
C VAL A 210 8.33 4.16 -5.89
N GLN A 211 7.59 3.91 -6.97
CA GLN A 211 8.09 4.17 -8.31
C GLN A 211 8.31 5.68 -8.51
N ALA A 212 9.45 6.03 -9.09
CA ALA A 212 9.80 7.40 -9.38
C ALA A 212 9.05 7.90 -10.62
N ASP A 213 7.78 8.25 -10.43
CA ASP A 213 6.96 8.84 -11.48
C ASP A 213 7.11 10.36 -11.49
N LYS A 214 7.83 10.89 -12.48
CA LYS A 214 8.02 12.34 -12.67
C LYS A 214 6.70 13.12 -12.77
N ARG A 215 5.59 12.47 -13.18
CA ARG A 215 4.26 13.12 -13.26
C ARG A 215 3.75 13.58 -11.90
N LEU A 216 4.27 13.01 -10.81
CA LEU A 216 3.96 13.46 -9.46
C LEU A 216 4.54 14.86 -9.16
N ARG A 217 5.33 15.48 -10.03
CA ARG A 217 5.65 16.91 -9.93
C ARG A 217 4.46 17.82 -10.25
N GLU A 218 3.46 17.31 -10.97
CA GLU A 218 2.28 18.07 -11.39
C GLU A 218 1.13 18.02 -10.36
N GLY A 219 1.26 17.18 -9.33
CA GLY A 219 0.28 17.02 -8.26
C GLY A 219 0.45 15.72 -7.49
N PHE A 220 -0.40 15.50 -6.50
CA PHE A 220 -0.36 14.28 -5.69
C PHE A 220 -0.98 13.07 -6.41
N LYS A 221 -0.56 11.85 -6.05
CA LYS A 221 -1.02 10.59 -6.67
C LYS A 221 -2.53 10.39 -6.49
N CYS A 222 -2.96 10.20 -5.24
CA CYS A 222 -4.35 10.07 -4.82
C CYS A 222 -4.48 10.41 -3.33
N ILE A 223 -5.71 10.45 -2.83
CA ILE A 223 -5.97 10.69 -1.40
C ILE A 223 -5.73 9.42 -0.58
N ASN A 224 -5.50 9.61 0.73
CA ASN A 224 -5.56 8.57 1.76
C ASN A 224 -6.06 9.22 3.07
N TRP A 225 -6.05 8.50 4.20
CA TRP A 225 -6.46 8.99 5.51
C TRP A 225 -5.85 10.35 5.85
N LEU A 226 -4.53 10.47 5.70
CA LEU A 226 -3.80 11.73 5.72
C LEU A 226 -3.28 11.99 4.32
N THR A 227 -3.63 13.14 3.74
CA THR A 227 -3.10 13.62 2.46
C THR A 227 -2.30 14.88 2.71
N ILE A 228 -1.04 14.92 2.27
CA ILE A 228 -0.07 15.97 2.57
C ILE A 228 0.12 16.81 1.31
N LEU A 229 0.02 18.13 1.43
CA LEU A 229 0.16 19.06 0.31
C LEU A 229 1.08 20.21 0.71
N SER A 230 1.99 20.59 -0.17
CA SER A 230 2.79 21.82 -0.02
C SER A 230 1.95 23.08 -0.20
N ASP A 231 2.39 24.19 0.39
CA ASP A 231 1.78 25.51 0.20
C ASP A 231 1.76 25.93 -1.27
N GLN A 232 2.81 25.57 -2.03
CA GLN A 232 2.89 25.82 -3.47
C GLN A 232 1.74 25.12 -4.21
N LEU A 233 1.55 23.82 -3.95
CA LEU A 233 0.49 23.04 -4.60
C LEU A 233 -0.91 23.55 -4.23
N ILE A 234 -1.13 23.93 -2.97
CA ILE A 234 -2.40 24.50 -2.50
C ILE A 234 -2.66 25.86 -3.16
N THR A 235 -1.66 26.72 -3.24
CA THR A 235 -1.79 28.06 -3.81
C THR A 235 -2.10 27.97 -5.31
N ASP A 236 -1.32 27.17 -6.04
CA ASP A 236 -1.41 27.07 -7.49
C ASP A 236 -2.69 26.39 -7.98
N LYS A 237 -3.18 25.38 -7.24
CA LYS A 237 -4.26 24.50 -7.71
C LYS A 237 -5.56 24.64 -6.92
N LEU A 238 -5.50 25.12 -5.68
CA LEU A 238 -6.66 25.16 -4.77
C LEU A 238 -7.04 26.58 -4.33
N GLY A 239 -6.24 27.61 -4.65
CA GLY A 239 -6.52 29.00 -4.29
C GLY A 239 -6.20 29.35 -2.83
N GLY A 240 -5.33 28.57 -2.18
CA GLY A 240 -4.92 28.80 -0.79
C GLY A 240 -5.73 28.00 0.24
N LEU A 241 -5.18 27.91 1.46
CA LEU A 241 -5.74 27.09 2.54
C LEU A 241 -7.11 27.58 3.04
N GLU A 242 -7.32 28.89 3.15
CA GLU A 242 -8.60 29.43 3.63
C GLU A 242 -9.72 29.18 2.62
N ALA A 243 -9.48 29.39 1.32
CA ALA A 243 -10.43 29.04 0.27
C ALA A 243 -10.74 27.53 0.26
N LEU A 244 -9.74 26.68 0.53
CA LEU A 244 -9.94 25.25 0.67
C LEU A 244 -10.85 24.89 1.85
N LYS A 245 -10.66 25.53 3.01
CA LYS A 245 -11.50 25.35 4.19
C LYS A 245 -12.94 25.85 3.97
N GLU A 246 -13.12 26.98 3.28
CA GLU A 246 -14.44 27.53 2.96
C GLU A 246 -15.25 26.60 2.05
N ARG A 247 -14.60 25.92 1.09
CA ARG A 247 -15.23 24.92 0.22
C ARG A 247 -15.52 23.59 0.93
N ASN A 248 -14.94 23.35 2.10
CA ASN A 248 -15.13 22.10 2.82
C ASN A 248 -16.49 22.07 3.53
N SER A 249 -17.39 21.20 3.06
CA SER A 249 -18.69 20.96 3.68
C SER A 249 -18.70 19.81 4.70
N ASP A 250 -17.59 19.08 4.86
CA ASP A 250 -17.50 17.93 5.76
C ASP A 250 -16.70 18.27 7.03
N ASN A 251 -17.40 18.34 8.16
CA ASN A 251 -16.81 18.72 9.45
C ASN A 251 -15.85 17.68 10.04
N GLN A 252 -15.79 16.47 9.48
CA GLN A 252 -14.82 15.45 9.87
C GLN A 252 -13.52 15.55 9.08
N ILE A 253 -13.50 16.32 7.99
CA ILE A 253 -12.27 16.71 7.32
C ILE A 253 -11.58 17.77 8.16
N ARG A 254 -10.33 17.48 8.58
CA ARG A 254 -9.52 18.38 9.41
C ARG A 254 -8.25 18.76 8.68
N PHE A 255 -7.80 20.00 8.91
CA PHE A 255 -6.60 20.57 8.32
C PHE A 255 -5.60 20.82 9.43
N TYR A 256 -4.38 20.30 9.27
CA TYR A 256 -3.27 20.47 10.21
C TYR A 256 -2.14 21.19 9.47
N PRO A 257 -2.11 22.54 9.52
CA PRO A 257 -1.08 23.33 8.83
C PRO A 257 0.29 23.11 9.47
N TYR A 258 1.32 23.11 8.65
CA TYR A 258 2.73 23.11 9.04
C TYR A 258 3.45 24.18 8.20
N ALA A 259 4.65 24.62 8.57
CA ALA A 259 5.37 25.56 7.73
C ALA A 259 5.62 24.90 6.36
N GLY A 260 5.14 25.52 5.27
CA GLY A 260 5.29 24.98 3.92
C GLY A 260 4.20 24.01 3.47
N GLY A 261 3.12 23.80 4.24
CA GLY A 261 1.96 23.05 3.73
C GLY A 261 0.87 22.69 4.74
N VAL A 262 0.07 21.69 4.40
CA VAL A 262 -1.01 21.17 5.25
C VAL A 262 -1.14 19.66 5.15
N VAL A 263 -1.44 19.02 6.29
CA VAL A 263 -1.96 17.65 6.33
C VAL A 263 -3.48 17.71 6.38
N VAL A 264 -4.15 17.13 5.39
CA VAL A 264 -5.61 17.00 5.31
C VAL A 264 -6.02 15.60 5.79
N ARG A 265 -6.81 15.53 6.85
CA ARG A 265 -7.29 14.27 7.43
C ARG A 265 -8.72 13.95 6.98
N ALA A 266 -8.92 12.79 6.38
CA ALA A 266 -10.22 12.23 6.00
C ALA A 266 -10.83 11.39 7.13
N GLY A 267 -11.74 11.96 7.92
CA GLY A 267 -12.41 11.24 9.01
C GLY A 267 -11.56 11.13 10.28
N GLU A 268 -12.04 10.38 11.28
CA GLU A 268 -11.34 10.23 12.57
C GLU A 268 -10.25 9.15 12.57
N VAL A 269 -10.42 8.11 11.75
CA VAL A 269 -9.54 6.95 11.59
C VAL A 269 -9.53 6.56 10.10
N PRO A 270 -8.53 5.83 9.60
CA PRO A 270 -8.57 5.36 8.21
C PRO A 270 -9.74 4.40 7.98
N GLU A 271 -10.13 4.19 6.72
CA GLU A 271 -11.26 3.31 6.34
C GLU A 271 -10.80 2.37 5.22
N LEU A 272 -11.14 1.08 5.31
CA LEU A 272 -10.68 0.05 4.37
C LEU A 272 -11.27 0.19 2.96
N GLY A 273 -12.49 0.72 2.85
CA GLY A 273 -13.19 0.79 1.57
C GLY A 273 -13.53 -0.58 0.98
N ASP A 274 -13.89 -1.57 1.83
CA ASP A 274 -14.25 -2.92 1.37
C ASP A 274 -15.45 -2.86 0.41
N VAL A 275 -15.23 -3.27 -0.84
CA VAL A 275 -16.25 -3.25 -1.89
C VAL A 275 -17.48 -4.07 -1.52
N ALA A 276 -17.32 -5.11 -0.70
CA ALA A 276 -18.44 -5.93 -0.25
C ALA A 276 -19.34 -5.23 0.78
N ARG A 277 -18.87 -4.17 1.46
CA ARG A 277 -19.57 -3.55 2.59
C ARG A 277 -19.74 -2.04 2.43
N ASN A 278 -18.64 -1.32 2.22
CA ASN A 278 -18.57 0.14 2.19
C ASN A 278 -17.49 0.61 1.20
N PRO A 279 -17.71 0.48 -0.14
CA PRO A 279 -16.71 0.83 -1.15
C PRO A 279 -16.30 2.30 -1.13
N TYR A 280 -17.21 3.22 -0.78
CA TYR A 280 -17.02 4.66 -0.95
C TYR A 280 -17.15 5.42 0.39
N PRO A 281 -16.19 5.26 1.31
CA PRO A 281 -16.19 5.97 2.58
C PRO A 281 -16.41 7.48 2.39
N LYS A 282 -17.42 8.03 3.07
CA LYS A 282 -17.86 9.42 2.91
C LYS A 282 -16.71 10.41 2.90
N HIS A 283 -15.83 10.31 3.89
CA HIS A 283 -14.76 11.26 4.07
C HIS A 283 -13.70 11.16 2.97
N TYR A 284 -13.48 9.97 2.42
CA TYR A 284 -12.55 9.75 1.31
C TYR A 284 -13.11 10.33 0.01
N VAL A 285 -14.40 10.12 -0.27
CA VAL A 285 -15.10 10.74 -1.43
C VAL A 285 -15.07 12.26 -1.33
N ASN A 286 -15.36 12.82 -0.15
CA ASN A 286 -15.39 14.26 0.06
C ASN A 286 -13.99 14.89 -0.03
N VAL A 287 -12.95 14.29 0.58
CA VAL A 287 -11.57 14.76 0.42
C VAL A 287 -11.11 14.64 -1.02
N ASN A 288 -11.45 13.54 -1.71
CA ASN A 288 -11.15 13.39 -3.14
C ASN A 288 -11.76 14.52 -3.97
N ALA A 289 -13.05 14.80 -3.81
CA ALA A 289 -13.73 15.90 -4.51
C ALA A 289 -13.10 17.26 -4.19
N LEU A 290 -12.74 17.50 -2.93
CA LEU A 290 -12.14 18.75 -2.47
C LEU A 290 -10.73 18.99 -3.04
N LEU A 291 -9.92 17.93 -3.12
CA LEU A 291 -8.50 18.00 -3.51
C LEU A 291 -8.25 17.66 -4.99
N LYS A 292 -9.26 17.16 -5.72
CA LYS A 292 -9.17 16.74 -7.14
C LYS A 292 -8.41 17.73 -8.04
N PRO A 293 -8.58 19.07 -7.93
CA PRO A 293 -7.84 20.01 -8.78
C PRO A 293 -6.31 20.00 -8.58
N ALA A 294 -5.81 19.56 -7.43
CA ALA A 294 -4.39 19.44 -7.10
C ALA A 294 -3.82 18.03 -7.34
N ARG A 295 -4.65 17.07 -7.74
CA ARG A 295 -4.21 15.70 -8.05
C ARG A 295 -3.46 15.70 -9.38
N ALA A 296 -2.41 14.89 -9.49
CA ALA A 296 -1.67 14.72 -10.74
C ALA A 296 -2.64 14.33 -11.87
N PRO A 297 -2.58 15.01 -13.04
CA PRO A 297 -3.50 14.74 -14.15
C PRO A 297 -3.29 13.33 -14.73
N GLU A 298 -2.07 12.80 -14.67
CA GLU A 298 -1.72 11.46 -15.08
C GLU A 298 -0.74 10.85 -14.08
N ILE A 299 -0.71 9.52 -14.03
CA ILE A 299 0.32 8.74 -13.32
C ILE A 299 0.84 7.63 -14.23
N ALA A 300 2.04 7.14 -13.93
CA ALA A 300 2.59 5.93 -14.51
C ALA A 300 1.69 4.73 -14.18
N SER A 301 1.91 3.64 -14.91
CA SER A 301 1.42 2.35 -14.49
C SER A 301 1.93 2.03 -13.08
N LEU A 302 1.04 1.65 -12.17
CA LEU A 302 1.40 1.16 -10.85
C LEU A 302 2.04 -0.25 -10.92
N GLY A 303 1.92 -0.94 -12.04
CA GLY A 303 2.50 -2.27 -12.27
C GLY A 303 3.46 -2.29 -13.45
N PHE A 304 4.42 -3.20 -13.44
CA PHE A 304 5.26 -3.51 -14.60
C PHE A 304 4.53 -4.39 -15.59
N GLY A 305 5.11 -4.55 -16.77
CA GLY A 305 4.66 -5.54 -17.74
C GLY A 305 4.69 -6.94 -17.12
N SER A 306 3.64 -7.71 -17.38
CA SER A 306 3.61 -9.13 -16.99
C SER A 306 4.53 -9.94 -17.90
N ILE A 307 5.27 -10.86 -17.28
CA ILE A 307 6.09 -11.85 -17.99
C ILE A 307 5.29 -13.15 -18.20
N ASN A 308 4.39 -13.50 -17.26
CA ASN A 308 3.68 -14.79 -17.23
C ASN A 308 2.20 -14.71 -17.65
N GLY A 309 1.75 -13.59 -18.22
CA GLY A 309 0.38 -13.37 -18.68
C GLY A 309 -0.63 -12.94 -17.60
N GLU A 310 -0.21 -12.80 -16.34
CA GLU A 310 -1.03 -12.31 -15.24
C GLU A 310 -1.45 -10.84 -15.39
N ILE A 311 -2.64 -10.51 -14.87
CA ILE A 311 -3.16 -9.15 -14.94
C ILE A 311 -2.46 -8.29 -13.88
N ARG A 312 -1.79 -7.24 -14.36
CA ARG A 312 -1.20 -6.20 -13.53
C ARG A 312 -1.83 -4.85 -13.87
N PHE A 313 -1.55 -3.85 -13.04
CA PHE A 313 -1.82 -2.46 -13.41
C PHE A 313 -1.13 -2.12 -14.73
N ASN A 314 -1.85 -1.37 -15.56
CA ASN A 314 -1.35 -0.69 -16.74
C ASN A 314 -1.73 0.80 -16.65
N ASN A 315 -1.34 1.62 -17.61
CA ASN A 315 -1.65 3.06 -17.57
C ASN A 315 -3.16 3.35 -17.43
N ARG A 316 -4.02 2.58 -18.10
CA ARG A 316 -5.48 2.76 -18.03
C ARG A 316 -6.01 2.36 -16.65
N THR A 317 -5.70 1.15 -16.18
CA THR A 317 -6.23 0.67 -14.89
C THR A 317 -5.65 1.42 -13.70
N SER A 318 -4.43 1.95 -13.83
CA SER A 318 -3.85 2.86 -12.83
C SER A 318 -4.59 4.18 -12.78
N LYS A 319 -5.01 4.71 -13.94
CA LYS A 319 -5.85 5.91 -14.01
C LYS A 319 -7.24 5.68 -13.42
N ASP A 320 -7.85 4.53 -13.73
CA ASP A 320 -9.14 4.12 -13.16
C ASP A 320 -9.03 4.03 -11.62
N TRP A 321 -7.96 3.41 -11.10
CA TRP A 321 -7.70 3.36 -9.66
C TRP A 321 -7.45 4.74 -9.03
N GLN A 322 -6.69 5.62 -9.72
CA GLN A 322 -6.43 6.99 -9.26
C GLN A 322 -7.74 7.79 -9.08
N SER A 323 -8.72 7.53 -9.95
CA SER A 323 -10.01 8.22 -10.02
C SER A 323 -11.17 7.46 -9.39
N ARG A 324 -10.90 6.38 -8.64
CA ARG A 324 -11.93 5.49 -8.05
C ARG A 324 -12.97 6.17 -7.13
N PHE A 325 -12.66 7.36 -6.63
CA PHE A 325 -13.56 8.17 -5.80
C PHE A 325 -14.16 9.38 -6.54
N ASP A 326 -13.97 9.47 -7.85
CA ASP A 326 -14.52 10.55 -8.67
C ASP A 326 -15.99 10.29 -8.99
N ASP A 327 -16.84 11.30 -8.82
CA ASP A 327 -18.24 11.30 -9.27
C ASP A 327 -19.09 10.12 -8.73
N VAL A 328 -18.64 9.53 -7.62
CA VAL A 328 -19.36 8.48 -6.87
C VAL A 328 -20.18 9.08 -5.75
N LYS A 329 -21.27 8.41 -5.39
CA LYS A 329 -22.05 8.75 -4.19
C LYS A 329 -21.38 8.15 -2.97
N ALA A 330 -21.07 8.98 -1.99
CA ALA A 330 -20.63 8.53 -0.67
C ALA A 330 -21.62 7.51 -0.09
N THR A 331 -21.10 6.39 0.38
CA THR A 331 -21.88 5.44 1.18
C THR A 331 -21.93 5.96 2.61
N ASP A 332 -22.75 7.00 2.83
CA ASP A 332 -23.06 7.52 4.16
C ASP A 332 -23.68 6.40 4.99
N ILE A 333 -22.90 5.76 5.87
CA ILE A 333 -23.45 4.84 6.86
C ILE A 333 -24.18 5.67 7.93
N THR A 334 -25.40 6.12 7.64
CA THR A 334 -26.42 6.29 8.67
C THR A 334 -26.99 4.90 8.96
N ILE A 335 -26.46 4.21 9.97
CA ILE A 335 -27.17 3.07 10.55
C ILE A 335 -28.39 3.65 11.26
N SER A 336 -29.55 3.63 10.60
CA SER A 336 -30.83 3.61 11.30
C SER A 336 -30.80 2.43 12.26
N HIS A 337 -30.99 2.68 13.56
CA HIS A 337 -31.15 1.67 14.61
C HIS A 337 -32.49 0.93 14.47
N GLU A 338 -32.82 0.47 13.28
CA GLU A 338 -33.78 -0.61 13.12
C GLU A 338 -32.97 -1.90 13.00
N PRO A 339 -33.23 -2.92 13.83
CA PRO A 339 -32.79 -4.27 13.51
C PRO A 339 -33.61 -4.68 12.28
N GLN A 340 -33.22 -4.20 11.11
CA GLN A 340 -33.55 -4.89 9.89
C GLN A 340 -32.93 -6.26 10.05
N SER A 341 -33.79 -7.27 10.04
CA SER A 341 -33.40 -8.65 9.83
C SER A 341 -32.73 -8.73 8.46
N ALA A 342 -31.48 -8.28 8.40
CA ALA A 342 -30.53 -8.82 7.47
C ALA A 342 -30.65 -10.32 7.67
N LYS A 343 -31.10 -11.02 6.63
CA LYS A 343 -30.83 -12.44 6.52
C LYS A 343 -29.32 -12.55 6.70
N VAL A 344 -28.92 -12.95 7.90
CA VAL A 344 -27.56 -13.33 8.22
C VAL A 344 -27.27 -14.45 7.24
N ILE A 345 -26.63 -14.12 6.12
CA ILE A 345 -25.94 -15.12 5.33
C ILE A 345 -24.79 -15.50 6.24
N ASN A 346 -24.99 -16.60 6.96
CA ASN A 346 -24.01 -17.22 7.82
C ASN A 346 -22.77 -17.47 6.95
N MET A 347 -21.72 -16.68 7.11
CA MET A 347 -20.43 -16.86 6.41
C MET A 347 -19.38 -17.45 7.37
N ASP A 348 -19.80 -18.37 8.23
CA ASP A 348 -18.86 -19.29 8.85
C ASP A 348 -18.32 -20.24 7.76
N SER A 349 -16.99 -20.26 7.60
CA SER A 349 -16.21 -21.29 6.87
C SER A 349 -16.34 -21.37 5.33
N LYS A 350 -16.21 -20.25 4.61
CA LYS A 350 -16.06 -20.32 3.13
C LYS A 350 -14.68 -20.83 2.71
N VAL A 351 -14.54 -22.15 2.64
CA VAL A 351 -13.39 -22.84 2.01
C VAL A 351 -13.46 -22.64 0.50
N ARG A 352 -12.41 -22.08 -0.12
CA ARG A 352 -12.34 -21.93 -1.58
C ARG A 352 -12.51 -23.30 -2.24
N ILE A 353 -13.26 -23.37 -3.34
CA ILE A 353 -13.48 -24.64 -4.04
C ILE A 353 -12.15 -25.12 -4.57
N SER A 354 -11.60 -26.15 -3.92
CA SER A 354 -10.39 -26.83 -4.34
C SER A 354 -10.70 -28.20 -4.93
N ILE A 355 -9.89 -28.61 -5.89
CA ILE A 355 -9.92 -29.91 -6.53
C ILE A 355 -8.51 -30.48 -6.64
N GLN A 356 -8.35 -31.76 -6.32
CA GLN A 356 -7.09 -32.45 -6.56
C GLN A 356 -7.01 -33.02 -7.97
N THR A 357 -5.80 -33.07 -8.51
CA THR A 357 -5.49 -33.84 -9.71
C THR A 357 -6.09 -35.24 -9.62
N GLY A 358 -6.73 -35.67 -10.71
CA GLY A 358 -7.42 -36.95 -10.81
C GLY A 358 -8.88 -36.94 -10.36
N GLN A 359 -9.40 -35.85 -9.79
CA GLN A 359 -10.82 -35.71 -9.45
C GLN A 359 -11.62 -35.11 -10.61
N LEU A 360 -12.95 -35.25 -10.57
CA LEU A 360 -13.85 -34.62 -11.54
C LEU A 360 -14.09 -33.15 -11.19
N CYS A 361 -13.87 -32.26 -12.15
CA CYS A 361 -14.01 -30.82 -11.97
C CYS A 361 -15.47 -30.44 -11.61
N PRO A 362 -15.70 -29.74 -10.48
CA PRO A 362 -17.06 -29.42 -10.04
C PRO A 362 -17.69 -28.29 -10.84
N HIS A 363 -16.89 -27.36 -11.38
CA HIS A 363 -17.36 -26.17 -12.08
C HIS A 363 -16.40 -25.81 -13.22
N THR A 364 -16.94 -25.41 -14.37
CA THR A 364 -16.10 -24.88 -15.45
C THR A 364 -15.54 -23.52 -15.04
N GLY A 365 -14.23 -23.34 -15.19
CA GLY A 365 -13.59 -22.11 -14.76
C GLY A 365 -12.07 -22.14 -14.80
N VAL A 366 -11.50 -21.03 -14.34
CA VAL A 366 -10.05 -20.86 -14.17
C VAL A 366 -9.68 -21.27 -12.76
N TYR A 367 -8.73 -22.18 -12.67
CA TYR A 367 -8.15 -22.64 -11.42
C TYR A 367 -6.67 -22.26 -11.36
N SER A 368 -6.14 -22.07 -10.16
CA SER A 368 -4.71 -21.93 -9.94
C SER A 368 -4.17 -22.96 -8.96
N ALA A 369 -2.92 -23.34 -9.14
CA ALA A 369 -2.17 -24.12 -8.18
C ALA A 369 -0.76 -23.55 -8.07
N GLN A 370 -0.15 -23.69 -6.91
CA GLN A 370 1.27 -23.37 -6.74
C GLN A 370 2.09 -24.64 -6.91
N ILE A 371 3.00 -24.64 -7.87
CA ILE A 371 3.83 -25.79 -8.24
C ILE A 371 5.27 -25.28 -8.35
N ASN A 372 6.17 -25.83 -7.53
CA ASN A 372 7.59 -25.41 -7.47
C ASN A 372 7.79 -23.89 -7.33
N GLY A 373 6.94 -23.22 -6.53
CA GLY A 373 7.01 -21.76 -6.31
C GLY A 373 6.31 -20.92 -7.37
N LYS A 374 5.98 -21.48 -8.54
CA LYS A 374 5.25 -20.78 -9.62
C LYS A 374 3.75 -20.98 -9.48
N VAL A 375 2.99 -19.91 -9.73
CA VAL A 375 1.53 -20.01 -9.84
C VAL A 375 1.19 -20.45 -11.25
N GLU A 376 0.62 -21.64 -11.34
CA GLU A 376 0.16 -22.23 -12.58
C GLU A 376 -1.35 -22.06 -12.72
N TYR A 377 -1.80 -21.71 -13.92
CA TYR A 377 -3.21 -21.47 -14.22
C TYR A 377 -3.71 -22.52 -15.20
N ARG A 378 -4.95 -22.96 -14.98
CA ARG A 378 -5.58 -23.92 -15.87
C ARG A 378 -7.07 -23.68 -16.01
N GLU A 379 -7.55 -23.73 -17.25
CA GLU A 379 -8.97 -23.86 -17.52
C GLU A 379 -9.38 -25.31 -17.35
N LEU A 380 -10.33 -25.54 -16.44
CA LEU A 380 -10.90 -26.85 -16.20
C LEU A 380 -12.38 -26.81 -16.55
N THR A 381 -12.86 -27.91 -17.13
CA THR A 381 -14.26 -28.05 -17.57
C THR A 381 -15.01 -28.96 -16.63
N GLN A 382 -16.20 -28.54 -16.19
CA GLN A 382 -17.07 -29.32 -15.31
C GLN A 382 -17.26 -30.74 -15.86
N GLY A 383 -17.20 -31.72 -14.95
CA GLY A 383 -17.39 -33.13 -15.27
C GLY A 383 -16.20 -33.81 -15.96
N HIS A 384 -15.10 -33.09 -16.24
CA HIS A 384 -13.87 -33.68 -16.75
C HIS A 384 -12.89 -33.96 -15.61
N LYS A 385 -12.08 -35.02 -15.78
CA LYS A 385 -11.03 -35.36 -14.83
C LYS A 385 -9.88 -34.37 -14.94
N VAL A 386 -9.36 -33.89 -13.82
CA VAL A 386 -8.19 -33.00 -13.80
C VAL A 386 -6.94 -33.81 -14.08
N GLU A 387 -6.34 -33.61 -15.25
CA GLU A 387 -5.12 -34.32 -15.65
C GLU A 387 -3.90 -33.83 -14.84
N PRO A 388 -2.85 -34.66 -14.69
CA PRO A 388 -1.58 -34.24 -14.11
C PRO A 388 -1.04 -32.97 -14.74
N PHE A 389 -0.35 -32.15 -13.93
CA PHE A 389 0.39 -31.02 -14.45
C PHE A 389 1.74 -31.50 -14.96
N ILE A 390 2.13 -31.06 -16.15
CA ILE A 390 3.44 -31.34 -16.73
C ILE A 390 4.14 -30.00 -16.86
N ASP A 391 5.22 -29.83 -16.11
CA ASP A 391 6.05 -28.65 -16.19
C ASP A 391 6.69 -28.60 -17.59
N SER A 392 6.43 -27.54 -18.34
CA SER A 392 6.92 -27.41 -19.72
C SER A 392 8.44 -27.28 -19.80
N GLU A 393 9.08 -26.75 -18.77
CA GLU A 393 10.52 -26.48 -18.73
C GLU A 393 11.29 -27.72 -18.27
N THR A 394 10.82 -28.38 -17.21
CA THR A 394 11.52 -29.53 -16.60
C THR A 394 11.01 -30.88 -17.09
N GLN A 395 9.87 -30.91 -17.81
CA GLN A 395 9.13 -32.12 -18.20
C GLN A 395 8.72 -33.00 -17.00
N GLN A 396 8.77 -32.45 -15.79
CA GLN A 396 8.37 -33.15 -14.57
C GLN A 396 6.85 -33.25 -14.48
N VAL A 397 6.36 -34.45 -14.13
CA VAL A 397 4.93 -34.72 -14.00
C VAL A 397 4.51 -34.62 -12.53
N HIS A 398 3.60 -33.70 -12.23
CA HIS A 398 3.01 -33.48 -10.92
C HIS A 398 1.61 -34.09 -10.86
N ASN A 399 1.53 -35.25 -10.20
CA ASN A 399 0.29 -36.01 -10.06
C ASN A 399 -0.53 -35.63 -8.82
N ASP A 400 0.06 -34.91 -7.87
CA ASP A 400 -0.57 -34.52 -6.61
C ASP A 400 -0.55 -32.99 -6.49
N VAL A 401 -1.47 -32.34 -7.21
CA VAL A 401 -1.62 -30.88 -7.24
C VAL A 401 -3.02 -30.54 -6.77
N THR A 402 -3.12 -29.57 -5.88
CA THR A 402 -4.40 -29.02 -5.43
C THR A 402 -4.67 -27.71 -6.15
N TRP A 403 -5.67 -27.71 -7.00
CA TRP A 403 -6.12 -26.56 -7.80
C TRP A 403 -7.24 -25.82 -7.07
N GLN A 404 -7.15 -24.51 -6.95
CA GLN A 404 -8.16 -23.65 -6.34
C GLN A 404 -8.91 -22.84 -7.40
N LEU A 405 -10.23 -22.85 -7.33
CA LEU A 405 -11.09 -22.12 -8.26
C LEU A 405 -10.95 -20.61 -8.06
N LEU A 406 -10.51 -19.90 -9.08
CA LEU A 406 -10.36 -18.44 -9.09
C LEU A 406 -11.57 -17.75 -9.71
N ARG A 407 -12.10 -18.33 -10.80
CA ARG A 407 -13.21 -17.76 -11.54
C ARG A 407 -14.04 -18.84 -12.18
N ARG A 408 -15.37 -18.80 -12.00
CA ARG A 408 -16.29 -19.65 -12.75
C ARG A 408 -16.72 -18.97 -14.04
N GLU A 409 -16.93 -19.75 -15.08
CA GLU A 409 -17.46 -19.26 -16.36
C GLU A 409 -18.90 -18.73 -16.20
N ASP A 410 -19.70 -19.36 -15.33
CA ASP A 410 -21.08 -18.95 -15.03
C ASP A 410 -21.19 -17.79 -14.03
N SER A 411 -20.07 -17.15 -13.66
CA SER A 411 -20.00 -16.07 -12.67
C SER A 411 -20.54 -16.44 -11.27
N GLY A 412 -20.64 -17.74 -10.95
CA GLY A 412 -21.06 -18.22 -9.65
C GLY A 412 -19.99 -18.05 -8.54
N ASN A 413 -20.37 -18.37 -7.30
CA ASN A 413 -19.47 -18.30 -6.15
C ASN A 413 -18.32 -19.33 -6.27
N VAL A 414 -17.10 -18.91 -5.92
CA VAL A 414 -15.86 -19.72 -5.96
C VAL A 414 -15.51 -20.38 -4.62
N TYR A 415 -16.34 -20.15 -3.60
CA TYR A 415 -16.23 -20.77 -2.28
C TYR A 415 -17.32 -21.82 -2.09
N ARG A 416 -17.00 -22.89 -1.35
CA ARG A 416 -17.98 -23.91 -0.93
C ARG A 416 -19.09 -23.19 -0.14
N ASN A 417 -20.33 -23.59 -0.42
CA ASN A 417 -21.50 -23.10 0.32
C ASN A 417 -21.51 -23.63 1.75
#